data_AF-A0A382LER7-F1
#
_entry.id   AF-A0A382LER7-F1
#
_cell.length_a   1.000
_cell.length_b   1.000
_cell.length_c   1.000
_cell.angle_alpha   90.00
_cell.angle_beta   90.00
_cell.angle_gamma   90.00
#
_symmetry.space_group_name_H-M   'P 1'
#
loop_
_entity.id
_entity.type
_entity.pdbx_description
1 polymer ?
#
loop_
_entity_poly.entity_id
_entity_poly.type
_entity_poly.pdbx_seq_one_letter_code
_entity_poly.pdbx_strand_id
1 'polypeptide(L)'
;MEQTLDRGRESPPIPSLRNDRSSGRSFHVGLDSKLSGWTYFKATKGSEMATYECSSCGMSVNATCGICDAPLVDDTIDRDDGSTVQVSRCPNDHGKIKSPVCCGADMSCSVG
;
A
#
# COMPACT_ATOMS: atom_id res chain seq x y z
N MET A 1 -24.48 30.30 -32.98
CA MET A 1 -23.67 29.88 -34.14
C MET A 1 -22.28 30.40 -33.82
N GLU A 2 -21.27 29.60 -33.47
CA GLU A 2 -20.92 28.29 -33.99
C GLU A 2 -19.94 27.54 -33.04
N GLN A 3 -20.18 26.23 -32.88
CA GLN A 3 -19.21 25.13 -32.82
C GLN A 3 -18.21 25.12 -31.64
N THR A 4 -18.53 24.53 -30.48
CA THR A 4 -18.34 23.09 -30.15
C THR A 4 -17.34 22.36 -31.05
N LEU A 5 -16.05 22.38 -30.70
CA LEU A 5 -15.09 21.36 -31.13
C LEU A 5 -14.88 20.35 -29.99
N ASP A 6 -15.67 19.29 -30.06
CA ASP A 6 -15.39 18.01 -29.40
C ASP A 6 -14.14 17.40 -30.08
N ARG A 7 -13.03 17.34 -29.35
CA ARG A 7 -11.86 16.55 -29.75
C ARG A 7 -11.68 15.42 -28.75
N GLY A 8 -12.40 14.33 -28.99
CA GLY A 8 -11.78 13.05 -29.31
C GLY A 8 -10.62 12.65 -28.40
N ARG A 9 -10.95 11.87 -27.38
CA ARG A 9 -10.06 11.11 -26.51
C ARG A 9 -9.42 9.95 -27.30
N GLU A 10 -8.16 10.10 -27.71
CA GLU A 10 -7.33 8.99 -28.16
C GLU A 10 -6.19 8.78 -27.15
N SER A 11 -6.38 7.82 -26.24
CA SER A 11 -5.32 7.35 -25.35
C SER A 11 -4.38 6.43 -26.12
N PRO A 12 -3.05 6.63 -26.05
CA PRO A 12 -2.09 5.77 -26.72
C PRO A 12 -2.11 4.34 -26.15
N PRO A 13 -1.83 3.30 -26.97
CA PRO A 13 -1.76 1.93 -26.49
C PRO A 13 -0.57 1.75 -25.54
N ILE A 14 -0.87 1.26 -24.33
CA ILE A 14 0.12 0.89 -23.31
C ILE A 14 0.92 -0.32 -23.82
N PRO A 15 2.26 -0.28 -23.85
CA PRO A 15 3.06 -1.44 -24.23
C PRO A 15 2.87 -2.56 -23.22
N SER A 16 2.44 -3.72 -23.70
CA SER A 16 2.32 -4.95 -22.92
C SER A 16 3.70 -5.37 -22.39
N LEU A 17 3.90 -5.25 -21.09
CA LEU A 17 5.08 -5.74 -20.38
C LEU A 17 5.16 -7.26 -20.54
N ARG A 18 6.10 -7.74 -21.37
CA ARG A 18 6.48 -9.15 -21.43
C ARG A 18 7.22 -9.51 -20.14
N ASN A 19 6.60 -10.38 -19.35
CA ASN A 19 7.20 -10.97 -18.17
C ASN A 19 8.22 -12.02 -18.59
N ASP A 20 9.50 -11.64 -18.71
CA ASP A 20 10.61 -12.58 -18.90
C ASP A 20 10.88 -13.29 -17.57
N ARG A 21 10.20 -14.41 -17.37
CA ARG A 21 10.46 -15.33 -16.27
C ARG A 21 11.60 -16.26 -16.68
N SER A 22 12.83 -15.76 -16.61
CA SER A 22 14.03 -16.54 -16.87
C SER A 22 14.85 -16.80 -15.60
N SER A 23 14.92 -18.09 -15.25
CA SER A 23 16.07 -18.77 -14.62
C SER A 23 16.37 -18.38 -13.15
N GLY A 24 16.04 -19.19 -12.14
CA GLY A 24 16.45 -20.59 -12.02
C GLY A 24 17.92 -20.70 -11.62
N ARG A 25 18.26 -20.45 -10.34
CA ARG A 25 19.51 -20.88 -9.71
C ARG A 25 19.25 -21.23 -8.24
N SER A 26 18.93 -22.50 -8.01
CA SER A 26 18.99 -23.13 -6.70
C SER A 26 20.47 -23.31 -6.33
N PHE A 27 20.98 -22.44 -5.46
CA PHE A 27 22.26 -22.67 -4.79
C PHE A 27 21.96 -23.42 -3.50
N HIS A 28 22.22 -24.73 -3.51
CA HIS A 28 22.36 -25.51 -2.28
C HIS A 28 23.65 -25.07 -1.60
N VAL A 29 23.55 -24.22 -0.58
CA VAL A 29 24.65 -23.95 0.35
C VAL A 29 24.60 -24.97 1.48
N GLY A 30 25.73 -25.63 1.68
CA GLY A 30 25.93 -26.74 2.60
C GLY A 30 25.65 -26.37 4.05
N LEU A 31 25.18 -27.37 4.78
CA LEU A 31 24.90 -27.33 6.20
C LEU A 31 26.20 -27.62 6.97
N ASP A 32 27.02 -26.60 7.25
CA ASP A 32 28.08 -26.73 8.24
C ASP A 32 27.56 -26.35 9.64
N SER A 33 27.39 -27.40 10.43
CA SER A 33 27.18 -27.32 11.86
C SER A 33 28.46 -26.88 12.53
N LYS A 34 28.49 -25.71 13.19
CA LYS A 34 28.84 -25.55 14.62
C LYS A 34 29.20 -24.09 14.99
N LEU A 35 28.58 -23.65 16.10
CA LEU A 35 29.12 -22.80 17.16
C LEU A 35 28.74 -21.30 17.17
N SER A 36 28.17 -20.95 18.34
CA SER A 36 28.43 -19.73 19.11
C SER A 36 28.05 -18.39 18.49
N GLY A 37 26.95 -17.84 18.95
CA GLY A 37 26.68 -16.41 18.80
C GLY A 37 25.19 -16.13 18.86
N TRP A 38 24.71 -15.72 20.01
CA TRP A 38 23.37 -15.20 20.20
C TRP A 38 23.28 -13.80 19.57
N THR A 39 23.43 -13.71 18.25
CA THR A 39 23.06 -12.52 17.50
C THR A 39 21.60 -12.69 17.14
N TYR A 40 20.77 -12.34 18.12
CA TYR A 40 19.38 -11.97 17.91
C TYR A 40 19.36 -10.93 16.78
N PHE A 41 19.20 -11.40 15.54
CA PHE A 41 18.86 -10.59 14.38
C PHE A 41 17.50 -9.99 14.73
N LYS A 42 17.53 -8.79 15.31
CA LYS A 42 16.36 -7.93 15.48
C LYS A 42 15.75 -7.83 14.09
N ALA A 43 14.70 -8.60 13.83
CA ALA A 43 13.78 -8.33 12.74
C ALA A 43 13.39 -6.87 12.93
N THR A 44 13.84 -6.05 11.99
CA THR A 44 13.53 -4.63 11.90
C THR A 44 12.02 -4.49 12.04
N LYS A 45 11.60 -3.75 13.06
CA LYS A 45 10.23 -3.33 13.32
C LYS A 45 9.82 -2.48 12.10
N GLY A 46 9.37 -3.13 11.05
CA GLY A 46 9.00 -2.52 9.79
C GLY A 46 7.75 -1.70 10.03
N SER A 47 7.82 -0.43 9.64
CA SER A 47 6.72 0.53 9.58
C SER A 47 5.44 -0.17 9.11
N GLU A 48 4.44 -0.22 9.97
CA GLU A 48 3.14 -0.84 9.67
C GLU A 48 2.50 -0.04 8.52
N MET A 49 2.46 -0.68 7.35
CA MET A 49 1.79 -0.15 6.16
C MET A 49 0.29 -0.21 6.39
N ALA A 50 -0.41 0.91 6.26
CA ALA A 50 -1.86 0.87 6.25
C ALA A 50 -2.36 0.21 4.95
N THR A 51 -2.84 -1.03 5.04
CA THR A 51 -3.47 -1.75 3.93
C THR A 51 -4.96 -1.83 4.18
N TYR A 52 -5.76 -1.28 3.28
CA TYR A 52 -7.21 -1.32 3.37
C TYR A 52 -7.77 -2.45 2.53
N GLU A 53 -8.70 -3.22 3.08
CA GLU A 53 -9.34 -4.33 2.38
C GLU A 53 -10.86 -4.19 2.43
N CYS A 54 -11.52 -4.39 1.29
CA CYS A 54 -12.98 -4.50 1.21
C CYS A 54 -13.40 -5.96 1.38
N SER A 55 -14.09 -6.25 2.48
CA SER A 55 -14.65 -7.57 2.77
C SER A 55 -15.71 -8.03 1.77
N SER A 56 -16.40 -7.10 1.09
CA SER A 56 -17.49 -7.43 0.16
C SER A 56 -17.01 -7.91 -1.22
N CYS A 57 -15.93 -7.32 -1.75
CA CYS A 57 -15.44 -7.62 -3.09
C CYS A 57 -14.00 -8.16 -3.12
N GLY A 58 -13.32 -8.18 -1.98
CA GLY A 58 -11.92 -8.64 -1.86
C GLY A 58 -10.89 -7.67 -2.45
N MET A 59 -11.29 -6.42 -2.73
CA MET A 59 -10.36 -5.40 -3.21
C MET A 59 -9.48 -4.89 -2.08
N SER A 60 -8.16 -4.93 -2.26
CA SER A 60 -7.18 -4.35 -1.34
C SER A 60 -6.44 -3.19 -1.98
N VAL A 61 -6.12 -2.18 -1.17
CA VAL A 61 -5.38 -0.99 -1.59
C VAL A 61 -4.27 -0.65 -0.59
N ASN A 62 -3.13 -0.24 -1.14
CA ASN A 62 -1.99 0.25 -0.38
C ASN A 62 -1.75 1.71 -0.80
N ALA A 63 -1.61 2.60 0.20
CA ALA A 63 -1.52 4.03 -0.04
C ALA A 63 -0.15 4.59 0.38
N THR A 64 0.39 5.46 -0.46
CA THR A 64 1.64 6.20 -0.22
C THR A 64 1.39 7.70 -0.28
N CYS A 65 2.23 8.48 0.39
CA CYS A 65 2.18 9.94 0.34
C CYS A 65 2.68 10.43 -1.02
N GLY A 66 1.86 11.14 -1.80
CA GLY A 66 2.27 11.66 -3.11
C GLY A 66 3.33 12.77 -3.10
N ILE A 67 3.80 13.22 -1.93
CA ILE A 67 4.85 14.25 -1.80
C ILE A 67 6.23 13.63 -1.56
N CYS A 68 6.30 12.58 -0.73
CA CYS A 68 7.57 11.95 -0.36
C CYS A 68 7.64 10.46 -0.68
N ASP A 69 6.61 9.94 -1.36
CA ASP A 69 6.42 8.53 -1.72
C ASP A 69 6.51 7.56 -0.53
N ALA A 70 6.53 8.09 0.70
CA ALA A 70 6.61 7.31 1.91
C ALA A 70 5.28 6.57 2.12
N PRO A 71 5.35 5.34 2.62
CA PRO A 71 4.17 4.60 2.98
C PRO A 71 3.36 5.30 4.07
N LEU A 72 2.04 5.31 3.92
CA LEU A 72 1.17 5.82 4.97
C LEU A 72 1.04 4.79 6.09
N VAL A 73 0.99 5.29 7.31
CA VAL A 73 0.81 4.50 8.54
C VAL A 73 -0.62 4.61 9.03
N ASP A 74 -1.14 3.55 9.64
CA ASP A 74 -2.50 3.58 10.19
C ASP A 74 -2.55 4.47 11.42
N ASP A 75 -3.64 5.23 11.55
CA ASP A 75 -3.88 6.15 12.65
C ASP A 75 -5.40 6.25 12.87
N THR A 76 -5.82 6.76 14.03
CA THR A 76 -7.24 6.89 14.38
C THR A 76 -7.49 8.27 14.96
N ILE A 77 -8.52 8.94 14.47
CA ILE A 77 -8.93 10.26 14.97
C ILE A 77 -10.24 10.12 15.73
N ASP A 78 -10.25 10.55 16.98
CA ASP A 78 -11.46 10.78 17.75
C ASP A 78 -12.20 12.02 17.24
N ARG A 79 -13.49 11.88 16.97
CA ARG A 79 -14.39 12.99 16.63
C ARG A 79 -15.06 13.49 17.90
N ASP A 80 -15.48 14.76 17.90
CA ASP A 80 -16.17 15.38 19.03
C ASP A 80 -17.50 14.69 19.39
N ASP A 81 -18.13 14.00 18.43
CA ASP A 81 -19.30 13.14 18.62
C ASP A 81 -18.99 11.80 19.32
N GLY A 82 -17.75 11.56 19.76
CA GLY A 82 -17.30 10.32 20.42
C GLY A 82 -17.10 9.13 19.48
N SER A 83 -17.23 9.33 18.17
CA SER A 83 -16.93 8.30 17.16
C SER A 83 -15.46 8.36 16.74
N THR A 84 -14.85 7.21 16.49
CA THR A 84 -13.49 7.12 15.93
C THR A 84 -13.52 6.87 14.43
N VAL A 85 -12.58 7.46 13.70
CA VAL A 85 -12.37 7.19 12.27
C VAL A 85 -10.94 6.76 12.02
N GLN A 86 -10.76 5.64 11.32
CA GLN A 86 -9.45 5.22 10.84
C GLN A 86 -9.00 6.14 9.71
N VAL A 87 -7.73 6.50 9.73
CA VAL A 87 -7.07 7.34 8.73
C VAL A 87 -5.67 6.82 8.47
N SER A 88 -5.16 7.12 7.29
CA SER A 88 -3.77 6.88 6.92
C SER A 88 -2.99 8.18 7.07
N ARG A 89 -1.99 8.22 7.95
CA ARG A 89 -1.15 9.40 8.21
C ARG A 89 0.20 9.27 7.51
N CYS A 90 0.69 10.38 6.95
CA CYS A 90 2.05 10.44 6.45
C CYS A 90 3.05 10.51 7.62
N PRO A 91 4.09 9.66 7.67
CA PRO A 91 5.10 9.71 8.72
C PRO A 91 5.93 11.00 8.71
N ASN A 92 5.95 11.71 7.58
CA ASN A 92 6.63 13.00 7.41
C ASN A 92 5.71 14.22 7.67
N ASP A 93 4.52 13.99 8.23
CA ASP A 93 3.57 15.06 8.58
C ASP A 93 3.02 15.90 7.41
N HIS A 94 3.12 15.40 6.16
CA HIS A 94 2.54 16.09 5.01
C HIS A 94 1.00 16.12 5.01
N GLY A 95 0.36 15.21 5.75
CA GLY A 95 -1.09 15.13 5.84
C GLY A 95 -1.61 13.76 6.27
N LYS A 96 -2.93 13.63 6.26
CA LYS A 96 -3.68 12.42 6.59
C LYS A 96 -4.84 12.25 5.62
N ILE A 97 -5.14 11.02 5.23
CA ILE A 97 -6.24 10.68 4.33
C ILE A 97 -7.22 9.75 5.04
N LYS A 98 -8.52 9.91 4.79
CA LYS A 98 -9.53 8.95 5.23
C LYS A 98 -9.45 7.69 4.37
N SER A 99 -9.80 6.54 4.94
CA SER A 99 -10.01 5.29 4.21
C SER A 99 -10.94 5.48 2.99
N PRO A 100 -10.60 4.88 1.84
CA PRO A 100 -11.44 4.93 0.65
C PRO A 100 -12.75 4.15 0.85
N VAL A 101 -13.80 4.60 0.16
CA VAL A 101 -15.11 3.95 0.17
C VAL A 101 -15.16 2.92 -0.96
N CYS A 102 -15.54 1.68 -0.63
CA CYS A 102 -15.75 0.60 -1.59
C CYS A 102 -17.06 -0.14 -1.28
N CYS A 103 -17.81 -0.52 -2.33
CA CYS A 103 -19.13 -1.17 -2.18
C CYS A 103 -20.13 -0.39 -1.30
N GLY A 104 -19.98 0.94 -1.19
CA GLY A 104 -20.83 1.79 -0.37
C GLY A 104 -20.48 1.82 1.13
N ALA A 105 -19.37 1.20 1.53
CA ALA A 105 -18.86 1.21 2.90
C ALA A 105 -17.40 1.69 2.97
N ASP A 106 -17.02 2.26 4.10
CA ASP A 106 -15.63 2.60 4.39
C ASP A 106 -14.81 1.32 4.55
N MET A 107 -13.67 1.22 3.86
CA MET A 107 -12.76 0.09 4.03
C MET A 107 -12.02 0.22 5.36
N SER A 108 -11.80 -0.89 6.08
CA SER A 108 -11.02 -0.91 7.32
C SER A 108 -9.57 -1.28 7.06
N CYS A 109 -8.67 -0.72 7.85
CA CYS A 109 -7.24 -1.04 7.75
C CYS A 109 -6.93 -2.35 8.48
N SER A 110 -6.21 -3.24 7.82
CA SER A 110 -5.60 -4.41 8.45
C SER A 110 -4.12 -4.12 8.67
N VAL A 111 -3.76 -3.68 9.88
CA VAL A 111 -2.35 -3.61 10.30
C VAL A 111 -1.87 -5.03 10.58
N GLY A 112 -0.83 -5.47 9.88
CA GLY A 112 -0.30 -6.85 9.93
C GLY A 112 1.22 -6.88 10.03
#